data_AF-A0A6M3XU19-F1
#
_entry.id   AF-A0A6M3XU19-F1
#
_cell.length_a   1.000
_cell.length_b   1.000
_cell.length_c   1.000
_cell.angle_alpha   90.00
_cell.angle_beta   90.00
_cell.angle_gamma   90.00
#
_symmetry.space_group_name_H-M   'P 1'
#
loop_
_entity.id
_entity.type
_entity.pdbx_description
1 polymer ?
#
loop_
_entity_poly.entity_id
_entity_poly.type
_entity_poly.pdbx_seq_one_letter_code
_entity_poly.pdbx_strand_id
1 'polypeptide(L)'
;MTMDEIKALPIPELADENCVMFMWCTFPYLDEQIKLFKHWGFKYKTLGFSWIKTNSKSGTPFFGVGYYAKSNCEVCLMGIKGKMKPVSNKVSSVVIAPRREHSRKPDEVRERIVELFGDLPRLEMFARERVVGWDNYGNEVDKFR
;
A
#
# COMPACT_ATOMS: atom_id res chain seq x y z
N MET A 1 12.52 10.11 -4.51
CA MET A 1 11.70 10.91 -5.42
C MET A 1 11.16 12.10 -4.65
N THR A 2 11.18 13.29 -5.23
CA THR A 2 10.49 14.47 -4.69
C THR A 2 8.97 14.31 -4.87
N MET A 3 8.19 15.14 -4.17
CA MET A 3 6.74 15.10 -4.33
C MET A 3 6.26 15.51 -5.73
N ASP A 4 7.00 16.38 -6.41
CA ASP A 4 6.66 16.79 -7.78
C ASP A 4 6.96 15.67 -8.78
N GLU A 5 8.07 14.93 -8.60
CA GLU A 5 8.34 13.71 -9.37
C GLU A 5 7.26 12.65 -9.14
N ILE A 6 6.76 12.50 -7.91
CA ILE A 6 5.65 11.58 -7.61
C ILE A 6 4.39 12.03 -8.34
N LYS A 7 3.98 13.30 -8.21
CA LYS A 7 2.77 13.83 -8.87
C LYS A 7 2.81 13.67 -10.39
N ALA A 8 3.99 13.73 -11.00
CA ALA A 8 4.22 13.59 -12.43
C ALA A 8 4.16 12.14 -12.95
N LEU A 9 4.03 11.13 -12.06
CA LEU A 9 3.82 9.74 -12.47
C LEU A 9 2.53 9.63 -13.31
N PRO A 10 2.54 8.81 -14.39
CA PRO A 10 1.41 8.65 -15.31
C PRO A 10 0.32 7.73 -14.73
N ILE A 11 -0.05 7.95 -13.47
CA ILE A 11 -1.06 7.15 -12.77
C ILE A 11 -2.43 7.26 -13.43
N PRO A 12 -2.91 8.46 -13.84
CA PRO A 12 -4.21 8.58 -14.51
C PRO A 12 -4.31 7.76 -15.80
N GLU A 13 -3.22 7.66 -16.55
CA GLU A 13 -3.10 6.93 -17.83
C GLU A 13 -3.03 5.42 -17.64
N LEU A 14 -2.40 4.96 -16.55
CA LEU A 14 -2.31 3.55 -16.20
C LEU A 14 -3.58 3.01 -15.51
N ALA A 15 -4.37 3.90 -14.90
CA ALA A 15 -5.54 3.53 -14.12
C ALA A 15 -6.79 3.35 -14.99
N ASP A 16 -7.40 2.16 -14.91
CA ASP A 16 -8.73 1.86 -15.48
C ASP A 16 -9.78 2.89 -15.02
N GLU A 17 -10.87 3.02 -15.78
CA GLU A 17 -12.03 3.83 -15.44
C GLU A 17 -12.66 3.43 -14.09
N ASN A 18 -12.68 2.13 -13.78
CA ASN A 18 -13.21 1.59 -12.53
C ASN A 18 -12.15 0.76 -11.80
N CYS A 19 -11.41 1.40 -10.89
CA CYS A 19 -10.33 0.73 -10.17
C CYS A 19 -10.19 1.21 -8.72
N VAL A 20 -9.39 0.45 -7.97
CA VAL A 20 -8.99 0.76 -6.60
C VAL A 20 -7.48 0.96 -6.54
N MET A 21 -7.05 1.93 -5.74
CA MET A 21 -5.64 2.18 -5.45
C MET A 21 -5.37 1.97 -3.97
N PHE A 22 -4.30 1.23 -3.69
CA PHE A 22 -3.72 1.06 -2.37
C PHE A 22 -2.36 1.77 -2.32
N MET A 23 -2.18 2.67 -1.37
CA MET A 23 -0.97 3.50 -1.26
C MET A 23 -0.38 3.41 0.14
N TRP A 24 0.78 2.77 0.26
CA TRP A 24 1.56 2.81 1.49
C TRP A 24 2.01 4.23 1.81
N CYS A 25 1.85 4.61 3.07
CA CYS A 25 2.03 5.96 3.54
C CYS A 25 2.74 5.98 4.90
N THR A 26 3.65 6.94 5.03
CA THR A 26 4.28 7.27 6.31
C THR A 26 3.58 8.49 6.89
N PHE A 27 3.37 8.52 8.20
CA PHE A 27 2.61 9.58 8.88
C PHE A 27 3.01 11.03 8.54
N PRO A 28 4.31 11.38 8.35
CA PRO A 28 4.68 12.75 7.98
C PRO A 28 4.15 13.24 6.63
N TYR A 29 3.79 12.32 5.72
CA TYR A 29 3.28 12.62 4.38
C TYR A 29 1.79 12.28 4.23
N LEU A 30 1.10 12.01 5.34
CA LEU A 30 -0.28 11.53 5.31
C LEU A 30 -1.23 12.50 4.59
N ASP A 31 -1.13 13.79 4.89
CA ASP A 31 -1.97 14.81 4.28
C ASP A 31 -1.64 15.01 2.80
N GLU A 32 -0.36 14.96 2.42
CA GLU A 32 0.09 15.07 1.03
C GLU A 32 -0.34 13.87 0.19
N GLN A 33 -0.22 12.64 0.72
CA GLN A 33 -0.65 11.43 0.03
C GLN A 33 -2.18 11.34 -0.11
N ILE A 34 -2.95 11.88 0.85
CA ILE A 34 -4.40 12.03 0.68
C ILE A 34 -4.72 12.98 -0.49
N LYS A 35 -3.96 14.06 -0.65
CA LYS A 35 -4.10 14.99 -1.79
C LYS A 35 -3.70 14.32 -3.12
N LEU A 36 -2.74 13.40 -3.13
CA LEU A 36 -2.34 12.64 -4.33
C LEU A 36 -3.48 11.83 -4.94
N PHE A 37 -4.35 11.22 -4.12
CA PHE A 37 -5.54 10.54 -4.67
C PHE A 37 -6.35 11.49 -5.56
N LYS A 38 -6.66 12.69 -5.05
CA LYS A 38 -7.42 13.69 -5.81
C LYS A 38 -6.66 14.13 -7.07
N HIS A 39 -5.35 14.35 -6.95
CA HIS A 39 -4.49 14.74 -8.08
C HIS A 39 -4.54 13.71 -9.22
N TRP A 40 -4.54 12.42 -8.90
CA TRP A 40 -4.62 11.33 -9.89
C TRP A 40 -6.06 10.91 -10.27
N GLY A 41 -7.08 11.67 -9.85
CA GLY A 41 -8.48 11.38 -10.21
C GLY A 41 -9.16 10.29 -9.36
N PHE A 42 -8.57 9.90 -8.24
CA PHE A 42 -9.16 9.00 -7.26
C PHE A 42 -9.85 9.78 -6.14
N LYS A 43 -10.94 9.21 -5.61
CA LYS A 43 -11.52 9.65 -4.34
C LYS A 43 -10.93 8.80 -3.22
N TYR A 44 -10.21 9.42 -2.29
CA TYR A 44 -9.85 8.76 -1.02
C TYR A 44 -11.11 8.19 -0.35
N LYS A 45 -11.05 6.94 0.09
CA LYS A 45 -12.19 6.24 0.70
C LYS A 45 -11.97 5.98 2.17
N THR A 46 -10.89 5.30 2.52
CA THR A 46 -10.62 4.86 3.89
C THR A 46 -9.18 4.37 4.04
N LEU A 47 -8.83 3.93 5.24
CA LEU A 47 -7.67 3.09 5.50
C LEU A 47 -7.93 1.70 4.88
N GLY A 48 -7.07 1.28 3.95
CA GLY A 48 -7.06 -0.09 3.44
C GLY A 48 -6.48 -1.04 4.49
N PHE A 49 -5.23 -0.78 4.91
CA PHE A 49 -4.54 -1.60 5.90
C PHE A 49 -3.70 -0.78 6.88
N SER A 50 -3.60 -1.23 8.13
CA SER A 50 -2.62 -0.79 9.12
C SER A 50 -1.73 -1.96 9.48
N TRP A 51 -0.47 -1.88 9.09
CA TRP A 51 0.55 -2.85 9.43
C TRP A 51 1.13 -2.54 10.80
N ILE A 52 0.70 -3.27 11.82
CA ILE A 52 1.30 -3.32 13.13
C ILE A 52 2.57 -4.17 13.03
N LYS A 53 3.72 -3.51 13.11
CA LYS A 53 5.02 -4.17 13.00
C LYS A 53 5.28 -4.92 14.29
N THR A 54 5.73 -6.17 14.19
CA THR A 54 6.17 -6.94 15.35
C THR A 54 7.66 -7.27 15.27
N ASN A 55 8.24 -7.57 16.44
CA ASN A 55 9.58 -8.14 16.54
C ASN A 55 9.53 -9.62 16.12
N SER A 56 10.40 -10.04 15.21
CA SER A 56 10.37 -11.37 14.60
C SER A 56 10.56 -12.52 15.61
N LYS A 57 11.23 -12.26 16.74
CA LYS A 57 11.50 -13.26 17.78
C LYS A 57 10.41 -13.34 18.85
N SER A 58 9.92 -12.18 19.32
CA SER A 58 8.99 -12.12 20.46
C SER A 58 7.53 -11.98 20.06
N GLY A 59 7.22 -11.62 18.81
CA GLY A 59 5.87 -11.31 18.35
C GLY A 59 5.29 -10.03 18.95
N THR A 60 6.02 -9.34 19.83
CA THR A 60 5.56 -8.10 20.46
C THR A 60 5.65 -6.92 19.48
N PRO A 61 4.83 -5.87 19.66
CA PRO A 61 4.90 -4.66 18.83
C PRO A 61 6.33 -4.10 18.76
N PHE A 62 6.78 -3.83 17.54
CA PHE A 62 8.05 -3.18 17.27
C PHE A 62 8.01 -1.74 17.76
N PHE A 63 9.07 -1.30 18.44
CA PHE A 63 9.18 0.08 18.90
C PHE A 63 9.92 0.91 17.85
N GLY A 64 9.14 1.69 17.10
CA GLY A 64 9.63 2.42 15.93
C GLY A 64 10.37 3.71 16.24
N VAL A 65 10.74 4.39 15.15
CA VAL A 65 11.25 5.76 15.21
C VAL A 65 10.08 6.75 15.32
N GLY A 66 10.33 7.92 15.90
CA GLY A 66 9.32 8.96 16.04
C GLY A 66 9.65 9.91 17.18
N TYR A 67 9.43 11.21 16.96
CA TYR A 67 9.71 12.25 17.94
C TYR A 67 8.62 12.32 19.01
N TYR A 68 7.36 12.51 18.61
CA TYR A 68 6.21 12.62 19.53
C TYR A 68 5.73 11.27 20.03
N ALA A 69 5.33 10.38 19.12
CA ALA A 69 4.97 9.00 19.38
C ALA A 69 5.77 8.09 18.46
N LYS A 70 6.10 6.88 18.91
CA LYS A 70 6.86 5.94 18.10
C LYS A 70 5.98 5.34 17.01
N SER A 71 6.49 5.35 15.78
CA SER A 71 5.82 4.80 14.60
C SER A 71 5.96 3.27 14.59
N ASN A 72 5.08 2.62 15.35
CA ASN A 72 5.03 1.16 15.47
C ASN A 72 4.25 0.51 14.32
N CYS A 73 3.56 1.31 13.52
CA CYS A 73 2.81 0.85 12.35
C CYS A 73 3.09 1.69 11.10
N GLU A 74 2.76 1.11 9.94
CA GLU A 74 2.64 1.79 8.64
C GLU A 74 1.21 1.65 8.13
N VAL A 75 0.70 2.68 7.45
CA VAL A 75 -0.67 2.66 6.91
C VAL A 75 -0.65 2.53 5.39
N CYS A 76 -1.64 1.83 4.86
CA CYS A 76 -1.93 1.71 3.45
C CYS A 76 -3.30 2.33 3.19
N LEU A 77 -3.33 3.51 2.59
CA LEU A 77 -4.54 4.25 2.26
C LEU A 77 -5.23 3.61 1.05
N MET A 78 -6.57 3.72 0.99
CA MET A 78 -7.37 3.20 -0.12
C MET A 78 -8.20 4.30 -0.77
N GLY A 79 -8.13 4.39 -2.11
CA GLY A 79 -8.93 5.29 -2.92
C GLY A 79 -9.56 4.55 -4.10
N ILE A 80 -10.66 5.10 -4.64
CA ILE A 80 -11.40 4.51 -5.77
C ILE A 80 -11.55 5.55 -6.88
N LYS A 81 -11.36 5.09 -8.12
CA LYS A 81 -11.75 5.79 -9.36
C LYS A 81 -12.98 5.08 -9.94
N GLY A 82 -13.94 5.86 -10.44
CA GLY A 82 -15.20 5.32 -10.95
C GLY A 82 -16.05 4.58 -9.90
N LYS A 83 -16.58 3.42 -10.29
CA LYS A 83 -17.51 2.58 -9.51
C LYS A 83 -16.92 1.20 -9.25
N MET A 84 -16.16 1.08 -8.17
CA MET A 84 -15.64 -0.19 -7.66
C MET A 84 -16.33 -0.58 -6.35
N LYS A 85 -16.66 -1.86 -6.14
CA LYS A 85 -17.20 -2.38 -4.88
C LYS A 85 -16.41 -3.61 -4.43
N PRO A 86 -16.24 -3.81 -3.11
CA PRO A 86 -15.60 -5.03 -2.61
C PRO A 86 -16.50 -6.25 -2.86
N VAL A 87 -15.86 -7.40 -3.09
CA VAL A 87 -16.52 -8.72 -3.20
C VAL A 87 -16.53 -9.47 -1.86
N SER A 88 -15.70 -9.07 -0.90
CA SER A 88 -15.66 -9.60 0.47
C SER A 88 -15.83 -8.49 1.50
N ASN A 89 -16.48 -8.81 2.62
CA ASN A 89 -16.56 -7.96 3.81
C ASN A 89 -15.83 -8.56 5.03
N LYS A 90 -15.01 -9.59 4.81
CA LYS A 90 -14.32 -10.35 5.86
C LYS A 90 -12.86 -9.92 6.07
N VAL A 91 -12.31 -9.15 5.14
CA VAL A 91 -10.91 -8.73 5.17
C VAL A 91 -10.68 -7.70 6.28
N SER A 92 -9.84 -8.07 7.26
CA SER A 92 -9.42 -7.15 8.31
C SER A 92 -8.42 -6.12 7.78
N SER A 93 -8.58 -4.86 8.17
CA SER A 93 -7.59 -3.81 7.90
C SER A 93 -6.34 -3.94 8.77
N VAL A 94 -6.38 -4.71 9.86
CA VAL A 94 -5.24 -4.89 10.76
C VAL A 94 -4.34 -6.02 10.24
N VAL A 95 -3.09 -5.67 9.96
CA VAL A 95 -2.03 -6.58 9.49
C VAL A 95 -0.99 -6.65 10.60
N ILE A 96 -0.86 -7.80 11.27
CA ILE A 96 0.13 -8.00 12.36
C ILE A 96 1.22 -8.91 11.82
N ALA A 97 2.36 -8.31 11.45
CA ALA A 97 3.42 -9.05 10.78
C ALA A 97 4.81 -8.54 11.20
N PRO A 98 5.82 -9.42 11.26
CA PRO A 98 7.16 -9.02 11.66
C PRO A 98 7.79 -8.08 10.63
N ARG A 99 8.58 -7.12 11.12
CA ARG A 99 9.42 -6.31 10.22
C ARG A 99 10.48 -7.19 9.57
N ARG A 100 10.62 -7.05 8.26
CA ARG A 100 11.63 -7.74 7.45
C ARG A 100 12.68 -6.75 6.94
N GLU A 101 13.24 -7.00 5.76
CA GLU A 101 14.22 -6.14 5.11
C GLU A 101 13.69 -4.69 4.96
N HIS A 102 14.61 -3.73 4.85
CA HIS A 102 14.26 -2.32 4.80
C HIS A 102 13.21 -2.04 3.71
N SER A 103 12.09 -1.44 4.10
CA SER A 103 10.93 -1.10 3.26
C SER A 103 10.12 -2.28 2.69
N ARG A 104 10.46 -3.54 2.97
CA ARG A 104 9.66 -4.69 2.52
C ARG A 104 8.33 -4.75 3.29
N LYS A 105 7.23 -4.66 2.56
CA LYS A 105 5.86 -4.70 3.10
C LYS A 105 5.43 -6.15 3.35
N PRO A 106 4.40 -6.42 4.18
CA PRO A 106 3.91 -7.78 4.39
C PRO A 106 3.28 -8.36 3.11
N ASP A 107 3.66 -9.59 2.75
CA ASP A 107 3.17 -10.22 1.52
C ASP A 107 1.67 -10.48 1.56
N GLU A 108 1.13 -10.77 2.75
CA GLU A 108 -0.30 -11.03 2.99
C GLU A 108 -1.21 -9.87 2.55
N VAL A 109 -0.68 -8.65 2.40
CA VAL A 109 -1.47 -7.51 1.91
C VAL A 109 -1.95 -7.75 0.48
N ARG A 110 -1.13 -8.40 -0.37
CA ARG A 110 -1.52 -8.72 -1.75
C ARG A 110 -2.69 -9.69 -1.78
N GLU A 111 -2.61 -10.74 -0.97
CA GLU A 111 -3.66 -11.75 -0.82
C GLU A 111 -4.96 -11.13 -0.32
N ARG A 112 -4.88 -10.26 0.68
CA ARG A 112 -6.04 -9.51 1.21
C ARG A 112 -6.67 -8.59 0.18
N ILE A 113 -5.88 -7.97 -0.70
CA ILE A 113 -6.42 -7.16 -1.82
C ILE A 113 -7.21 -8.03 -2.78
N VAL A 114 -6.68 -9.20 -3.14
CA VAL A 114 -7.36 -10.18 -4.01
C VAL A 114 -8.63 -10.72 -3.33
N GLU A 115 -8.60 -11.01 -2.04
CA GLU A 115 -9.82 -11.40 -1.30
C GLU A 115 -10.87 -10.28 -1.29
N LEU A 116 -10.42 -9.02 -1.14
CA LEU A 116 -11.32 -7.87 -1.01
C LEU A 116 -12.02 -7.51 -2.33
N PHE A 117 -11.31 -7.57 -3.47
CA PHE A 117 -11.81 -7.09 -4.76
C PHE A 117 -11.91 -8.17 -5.85
N GLY A 118 -11.46 -9.40 -5.57
CA GLY A 118 -11.40 -10.49 -6.52
C GLY A 118 -10.07 -10.53 -7.29
N ASP A 119 -9.92 -11.58 -8.09
CA ASP A 119 -8.78 -11.73 -8.99
C ASP A 119 -8.99 -10.92 -10.27
N LEU A 120 -8.43 -9.71 -10.27
CA LEU A 120 -8.51 -8.72 -11.34
C LEU A 120 -7.10 -8.35 -11.81
N PRO A 121 -6.93 -7.65 -12.95
CA PRO A 121 -5.63 -7.09 -13.34
C PRO A 121 -5.09 -6.12 -12.27
N ARG A 122 -3.80 -6.23 -11.92
CA ARG A 122 -3.18 -5.46 -10.82
C ARG A 122 -1.75 -5.06 -11.17
N LEU A 123 -1.44 -3.79 -10.95
CA LEU A 123 -0.10 -3.21 -11.08
C LEU A 123 0.44 -2.85 -9.69
N GLU A 124 1.62 -3.37 -9.34
CA GLU A 124 2.39 -2.95 -8.17
C GLU A 124 3.53 -2.03 -8.60
N MET A 125 3.43 -0.75 -8.22
CA MET A 125 4.47 0.24 -8.46
C MET A 125 5.46 0.31 -7.30
N PHE A 126 6.72 0.59 -7.62
CA PHE A 126 7.86 0.55 -6.71
C PHE A 126 8.09 -0.85 -6.09
N ALA A 127 7.68 -1.89 -6.81
CA ALA A 127 7.89 -3.28 -6.42
C ALA A 127 9.38 -3.59 -6.26
N ARG A 128 9.69 -4.45 -5.30
CA ARG A 128 11.06 -4.92 -4.98
C ARG A 128 11.26 -6.41 -5.19
N GLU A 129 10.19 -7.12 -5.51
CA GLU A 129 10.18 -8.53 -5.80
C GLU A 129 9.18 -8.77 -6.93
N ARG A 130 9.36 -9.84 -7.70
CA ARG A 130 8.38 -10.27 -8.69
C ARG A 130 7.35 -11.15 -7.99
N VAL A 131 6.09 -10.77 -8.11
CA VAL A 131 4.98 -11.59 -7.62
C VAL A 131 4.14 -12.08 -8.80
N VAL A 132 3.93 -13.39 -8.87
CA VAL A 132 3.09 -14.02 -9.88
C VAL A 132 1.67 -13.43 -9.82
N GLY A 133 1.11 -13.12 -10.98
CA GLY A 133 -0.21 -12.52 -11.11
C GLY A 133 -0.25 -11.01 -10.83
N TRP A 134 0.87 -10.36 -10.53
CA TRP A 134 0.98 -8.90 -10.48
C TRP A 134 1.85 -8.40 -11.63
N ASP A 135 1.47 -7.31 -12.27
CA ASP A 135 2.40 -6.53 -13.08
C ASP A 135 3.29 -5.74 -12.11
N ASN A 136 4.59 -6.00 -12.12
CA ASN A 136 5.52 -5.41 -11.16
C ASN A 136 6.36 -4.34 -11.85
N TYR A 137 6.25 -3.09 -11.42
CA TYR A 137 7.03 -1.97 -11.93
C TYR A 137 7.89 -1.36 -10.84
N GLY A 138 9.21 -1.40 -10.99
CA GLY A 138 10.13 -0.79 -10.04
C GLY A 138 11.60 -0.97 -10.43
N ASN A 139 12.44 -0.03 -10.01
CA ASN A 139 13.88 -0.08 -10.31
C ASN A 139 14.62 -1.18 -9.54
N GLU A 140 13.98 -1.81 -8.55
CA GLU A 140 14.56 -2.81 -7.66
C GLU A 140 13.77 -4.14 -7.67
N VAL A 141 13.01 -4.45 -8.73
CA VAL A 141 12.06 -5.60 -8.78
C VAL A 141 12.73 -6.97 -8.55
N ASP A 142 14.05 -7.08 -8.66
CA ASP A 142 14.82 -8.31 -8.43
C ASP A 142 15.59 -8.32 -7.10
N LYS A 143 15.26 -7.43 -6.13
CA LYS A 143 16.05 -7.21 -4.90
C LYS A 143 15.94 -8.31 -3.84
N PHE A 144 14.83 -9.04 -3.81
CA PHE A 144 14.56 -10.06 -2.79
C PHE A 144 14.40 -11.48 -3.36
N ARG A 145 15.09 -11.76 -4.48
CA ARG A 145 15.16 -13.11 -5.07
C ARG A 145 15.58 -14.18 -4.06
#